data_AF-A0A2A6PGX0-F1
#
_entry.id   AF-A0A2A6PGX0-F1
#
_cell.length_a   1.000
_cell.length_b   1.000
_cell.length_c   1.000
_cell.angle_alpha   90.00
_cell.angle_beta   90.00
_cell.angle_gamma   90.00
#
_symmetry.space_group_name_H-M   'P 1'
#
loop_
_entity.id
_entity.type
_entity.pdbx_description
1 polymer ?
#
loop_
_entity_poly.entity_id
_entity_poly.type
_entity_poly.pdbx_seq_one_letter_code
_entity_poly.pdbx_strand_id
1 'polypeptide(L)'
;MSDADYLSLKWGSLKSIRMRTPAVEAAFERYESIGTHHGSALFHKDSLEQKAALCDLIDAVAAAGGQIQDEWSWKFLTVDEAKRYVLGDEARAQSIAGEVIVRNVMRSLLKKGSEENE
;
A
#
# COMPACT_ATOMS: atom_id res chain seq x y z
N MET A 1 -18.30 -17.31 6.55
CA MET A 1 -17.10 -16.45 6.58
C MET A 1 -16.88 -16.09 8.03
N SER A 2 -15.73 -16.44 8.60
CA SER A 2 -15.41 -16.16 10.01
C SER A 2 -15.37 -14.66 10.29
N ASP A 3 -15.66 -14.26 11.53
CA ASP A 3 -15.50 -12.89 12.02
C ASP A 3 -14.03 -12.45 12.21
N ALA A 4 -13.11 -13.04 11.45
CA ALA A 4 -11.69 -12.69 11.54
C ALA A 4 -11.46 -11.25 11.07
N ASP A 5 -10.45 -10.58 11.61
CA ASP A 5 -10.05 -9.27 11.09
C ASP A 5 -9.29 -9.45 9.77
N TYR A 6 -9.72 -8.74 8.73
CA TYR A 6 -9.17 -8.88 7.39
C TYR A 6 -9.24 -7.61 6.54
N LEU A 7 -8.41 -7.59 5.49
CA LEU A 7 -8.54 -6.73 4.32
C LEU A 7 -8.64 -7.61 3.07
N SER A 8 -9.63 -7.35 2.24
CA SER A 8 -9.82 -8.04 0.96
C SER A 8 -9.55 -7.10 -0.20
N LEU A 9 -8.83 -7.63 -1.18
CA LEU A 9 -8.50 -6.97 -2.43
C LEU A 9 -9.25 -7.64 -3.57
N LYS A 10 -9.58 -6.85 -4.60
CA LYS A 10 -10.10 -7.36 -5.86
C LYS A 10 -9.56 -6.54 -7.01
N TRP A 11 -8.91 -7.21 -7.96
CA TRP A 11 -8.31 -6.58 -9.15
C TRP A 11 -7.34 -5.43 -8.82
N GLY A 12 -6.62 -5.56 -7.70
CA GLY A 12 -5.63 -4.56 -7.26
C GLY A 12 -6.22 -3.36 -6.51
N SER A 13 -7.50 -3.36 -6.15
CA SER A 13 -8.13 -2.29 -5.34
C SER A 13 -8.76 -2.83 -4.07
N LEU A 14 -9.00 -1.94 -3.11
CA LEU A 14 -9.68 -2.26 -1.86
C LEU A 14 -11.12 -2.70 -2.14
N LYS A 15 -11.49 -3.88 -1.63
CA LYS A 15 -12.83 -4.42 -1.78
C LYS A 15 -13.66 -4.31 -0.51
N SER A 16 -13.07 -4.74 0.60
CA SER A 16 -13.66 -4.63 1.93
C SER A 16 -12.58 -4.77 2.99
N ILE A 17 -12.80 -4.12 4.13
CA ILE A 17 -11.95 -4.20 5.30
C ILE A 17 -12.84 -4.43 6.53
N ARG A 18 -12.39 -5.30 7.42
CA ARG A 18 -12.98 -5.57 8.72
C ARG A 18 -11.84 -5.60 9.72
N MET A 19 -11.48 -4.45 10.25
CA MET A 19 -10.53 -4.28 11.35
C MET A 19 -10.65 -2.84 11.85
N ARG A 20 -10.67 -2.63 13.17
CA ARG A 20 -10.92 -1.32 13.78
C ARG A 20 -9.88 -1.02 14.87
N THR A 21 -8.62 -0.87 14.46
CA THR A 21 -7.56 -0.36 15.33
C THR A 21 -7.27 1.10 14.95
N PRO A 22 -6.80 1.96 15.88
CA PRO A 22 -6.54 3.36 15.56
C PRO A 22 -5.57 3.56 14.39
N ALA A 23 -4.58 2.69 14.25
CA ALA A 23 -3.62 2.73 13.13
C ALA A 23 -4.27 2.37 11.79
N VAL A 24 -5.13 1.35 11.77
CA VAL A 24 -5.86 0.94 10.57
C VAL A 24 -6.89 1.97 10.17
N GLU A 25 -7.60 2.56 11.13
CA GLU A 25 -8.57 3.62 10.87
C GLU A 25 -7.89 4.87 10.29
N ALA A 26 -6.79 5.32 10.87
CA ALA A 26 -6.04 6.46 10.34
C ALA A 26 -5.51 6.20 8.92
N ALA A 27 -5.01 4.99 8.63
CA ALA A 27 -4.57 4.62 7.29
C ALA A 27 -5.74 4.54 6.29
N PHE A 28 -6.90 4.04 6.73
CA PHE A 28 -8.10 3.95 5.91
C PHE A 28 -8.68 5.34 5.59
N GLU A 29 -8.75 6.24 6.58
CA GLU A 29 -9.15 7.64 6.39
C GLU A 29 -8.24 8.35 5.40
N ARG A 30 -6.92 8.14 5.51
CA ARG A 30 -5.96 8.66 4.54
C ARG A 30 -6.26 8.14 3.12
N TYR A 31 -6.45 6.84 2.96
CA TYR A 31 -6.81 6.24 1.66
C TYR A 31 -8.10 6.87 1.10
N GLU A 32 -9.17 6.93 1.89
CA GLU A 32 -10.49 7.48 1.49
C GLU A 32 -10.45 8.98 1.17
N SER A 33 -9.53 9.73 1.77
CA SER A 33 -9.37 11.17 1.49
C SER A 33 -8.73 11.47 0.14
N ILE A 34 -8.10 10.47 -0.50
CA ILE A 34 -7.34 10.67 -1.74
C ILE A 34 -8.24 10.34 -2.93
N GLY A 35 -8.63 11.37 -3.68
CA GLY A 35 -9.34 11.19 -4.96
C GLY A 35 -10.78 10.67 -4.80
N THR A 36 -11.32 10.10 -5.86
CA THR A 36 -12.68 9.54 -5.87
C THR A 36 -12.60 8.02 -5.85
N HIS A 37 -13.31 7.41 -4.91
CA HIS A 37 -13.43 5.95 -4.83
C HIS A 37 -14.71 5.50 -5.53
N HIS A 38 -14.60 4.50 -6.42
CA HIS A 38 -15.74 3.96 -7.14
C HIS A 38 -16.24 2.68 -6.45
N GLY A 39 -17.52 2.63 -6.11
CA GLY A 39 -18.15 1.43 -5.51
C GLY A 39 -18.20 0.20 -6.42
N SER A 40 -17.82 0.33 -7.69
CA SER A 40 -17.69 -0.78 -8.65
C SER A 40 -16.23 -0.97 -9.07
N ALA A 41 -15.72 -2.18 -8.86
CA ALA A 41 -14.36 -2.57 -9.21
C ALA A 41 -14.05 -2.45 -10.72
N LEU A 42 -15.07 -2.47 -11.60
CA LEU A 42 -14.90 -2.32 -13.05
C LEU A 42 -14.51 -0.89 -13.48
N PHE A 43 -14.81 0.10 -12.65
CA PHE A 43 -14.47 1.50 -12.90
C PHE A 43 -13.35 2.01 -11.99
N HIS A 44 -12.79 1.13 -11.15
CA HIS A 44 -11.73 1.49 -10.23
C HIS A 44 -10.42 1.65 -11.00
N LYS A 45 -9.95 2.90 -11.07
CA LYS A 45 -8.62 3.26 -11.58
C LYS A 45 -7.94 4.10 -10.50
N ASP A 46 -7.47 3.43 -9.45
CA ASP A 46 -6.70 4.11 -8.41
C ASP A 46 -5.50 4.83 -9.03
N SER A 47 -5.32 6.10 -8.66
CA SER A 47 -4.11 6.86 -8.93
C SER A 47 -2.90 6.22 -8.25
N LEU A 48 -1.68 6.60 -8.64
CA LEU A 48 -0.47 6.12 -7.96
C LEU A 48 -0.48 6.47 -6.46
N GLU A 49 -1.06 7.60 -6.09
CA GLU A 49 -1.19 8.05 -4.70
C GLU A 49 -2.21 7.21 -3.92
N GLN A 50 -3.37 6.91 -4.53
CA GLN A 50 -4.36 6.01 -3.93
C GLN A 50 -3.78 4.60 -3.73
N LYS A 51 -3.04 4.10 -4.71
CA LYS A 51 -2.34 2.80 -4.60
C LYS A 51 -1.29 2.78 -3.50
N ALA A 52 -0.54 3.88 -3.33
CA ALA A 52 0.43 4.00 -2.25
C ALA A 52 -0.28 4.02 -0.88
N ALA A 53 -1.35 4.80 -0.72
CA ALA A 53 -2.13 4.82 0.51
C ALA A 53 -2.78 3.45 0.82
N LEU A 54 -3.21 2.71 -0.21
CA LEU A 54 -3.69 1.34 -0.02
C LEU A 54 -2.56 0.39 0.42
N CYS A 55 -1.32 0.58 -0.04
CA CYS A 55 -0.17 -0.16 0.46
C CYS A 55 0.11 0.14 1.95
N ASP A 56 -0.04 1.40 2.37
CA ASP A 56 0.09 1.79 3.79
C ASP A 56 -1.02 1.15 4.64
N LEU A 57 -2.25 1.10 4.13
CA LEU A 57 -3.37 0.42 4.79
C LEU A 57 -3.12 -1.09 4.94
N ILE A 58 -2.56 -1.73 3.91
CA ILE A 58 -2.15 -3.14 3.94
C ILE A 58 -1.12 -3.38 5.06
N ASP A 59 -0.13 -2.50 5.21
CA ASP A 59 0.86 -2.59 6.29
C ASP A 59 0.22 -2.47 7.67
N ALA A 60 -0.68 -1.50 7.85
CA ALA A 60 -1.37 -1.27 9.12
C ALA A 60 -2.21 -2.49 9.54
N VAL A 61 -2.92 -3.10 8.60
CA VAL A 61 -3.71 -4.32 8.85
C VAL A 61 -2.80 -5.49 9.22
N ALA A 62 -1.73 -5.71 8.47
CA ALA A 62 -0.78 -6.80 8.76
C ALA A 62 -0.08 -6.62 10.12
N ALA A 63 0.33 -5.39 10.45
CA ALA A 63 0.96 -5.07 11.73
C ALA A 63 0.00 -5.29 12.93
N ALA A 64 -1.30 -5.09 12.71
CA ALA A 64 -2.33 -5.38 13.70
C ALA A 64 -2.73 -6.87 13.76
N GLY A 65 -2.14 -7.73 12.92
CA GLY A 65 -2.41 -9.17 12.88
C GLY A 65 -3.58 -9.58 11.98
N GLY A 66 -4.10 -8.67 11.15
CA GLY A 66 -5.18 -8.95 10.20
C GLY A 66 -4.70 -9.72 8.96
N GLN A 67 -5.60 -10.49 8.37
CA GLN A 67 -5.30 -11.26 7.15
C GLN A 67 -5.56 -10.45 5.88
N ILE A 68 -4.76 -10.67 4.84
CA ILE A 68 -4.98 -10.06 3.53
C ILE A 68 -5.43 -11.15 2.56
N GLN A 69 -6.54 -10.94 1.87
CA GLN A 69 -7.11 -11.92 0.95
C GLN A 69 -7.37 -11.32 -0.43
N ASP A 70 -7.10 -12.10 -1.48
CA ASP A 70 -7.65 -11.84 -2.80
C ASP A 70 -9.08 -12.42 -2.88
N GLU A 71 -10.09 -11.57 -3.00
CA GLU A 71 -11.50 -11.98 -3.10
C GLU A 71 -11.78 -12.77 -4.40
N TRP A 72 -10.97 -12.58 -5.44
CA TRP A 72 -11.16 -13.28 -6.72
C TRP A 72 -10.71 -14.74 -6.64
N SER A 73 -9.51 -15.00 -6.11
CA SER A 73 -8.95 -16.35 -5.99
C SER A 73 -9.17 -17.00 -4.62
N TRP A 74 -9.70 -16.27 -3.65
CA TRP A 74 -9.87 -16.65 -2.25
C TRP A 74 -8.56 -16.99 -1.52
N LYS A 75 -7.40 -16.65 -2.08
CA LYS A 75 -6.08 -16.90 -1.49
C LYS A 75 -5.73 -15.83 -0.47
N PHE A 76 -5.08 -16.25 0.61
CA PHE A 76 -4.37 -15.32 1.49
C PHE A 76 -3.08 -14.86 0.83
N LEU A 77 -2.80 -13.57 0.94
CA LEU A 77 -1.62 -12.92 0.40
C LEU A 77 -0.70 -12.53 1.55
N THR A 78 0.60 -12.64 1.33
CA THR A 78 1.57 -11.88 2.12
C THR A 78 1.46 -10.38 1.81
N VAL A 79 2.02 -9.53 2.67
CA VAL A 79 2.07 -8.08 2.46
C VAL A 79 2.70 -7.75 1.10
N ASP A 80 3.82 -8.39 0.77
CA ASP A 80 4.53 -8.14 -0.50
C ASP A 80 3.72 -8.57 -1.73
N GLU A 81 2.99 -9.68 -1.65
CA GLU A 81 2.10 -10.13 -2.73
C GLU A 81 0.91 -9.20 -2.89
N ALA A 82 0.31 -8.74 -1.79
CA ALA A 82 -0.79 -7.80 -1.79
C ALA A 82 -0.41 -6.44 -2.40
N LYS A 83 0.73 -5.88 -1.97
CA LYS A 83 1.27 -4.64 -2.53
C LYS A 83 1.61 -4.78 -4.01
N ARG A 84 2.19 -5.92 -4.42
CA ARG A 84 2.43 -6.22 -5.83
C ARG A 84 1.12 -6.26 -6.62
N TYR A 85 0.08 -6.85 -6.04
CA TYR A 85 -1.23 -6.92 -6.68
C TYR A 85 -1.86 -5.54 -6.87
N VAL A 86 -1.72 -4.63 -5.90
CA VAL A 86 -2.22 -3.24 -5.97
C VAL A 86 -1.45 -2.39 -6.99
N LEU A 87 -0.12 -2.42 -6.91
CA LEU A 87 0.73 -1.60 -7.76
C LEU A 87 0.69 -2.08 -9.22
N GLY A 88 0.69 -3.39 -9.45
CA GLY A 88 1.03 -3.98 -10.74
C GLY A 88 2.53 -3.84 -11.03
N ASP A 89 3.02 -4.57 -12.04
CA ASP A 89 4.46 -4.69 -12.29
C ASP A 89 5.13 -3.37 -12.70
N GLU A 90 4.47 -2.54 -13.51
CA GLU A 90 5.01 -1.26 -13.97
C GLU A 90 5.08 -0.19 -12.86
N ALA A 91 4.00 -0.02 -12.07
CA ALA A 91 4.00 0.99 -11.01
C ALA A 91 4.96 0.60 -9.88
N ARG A 92 5.15 -0.70 -9.63
CA ARG A 92 6.16 -1.18 -8.68
C ARG A 92 7.58 -0.87 -9.15
N ALA A 93 7.87 -1.06 -10.43
CA ALA A 93 9.17 -0.70 -10.99
C ALA A 93 9.48 0.81 -10.81
N GLN A 94 8.47 1.67 -11.01
CA GLN A 94 8.59 3.12 -10.79
C GLN A 94 8.80 3.48 -9.31
N SER A 95 8.08 2.83 -8.39
CA SER A 95 8.23 3.03 -6.95
C SER A 95 9.63 2.62 -6.46
N ILE A 96 10.12 1.45 -6.85
CA ILE A 96 11.48 0.98 -6.52
C ILE A 96 12.53 1.93 -7.10
N ALA A 97 12.36 2.37 -8.34
CA ALA A 97 13.26 3.35 -8.95
C ALA A 97 13.29 4.66 -8.15
N GLY A 98 12.13 5.15 -7.70
CA GLY A 98 12.01 6.32 -6.83
C GLY A 98 12.76 6.16 -5.51
N GLU A 99 12.55 5.06 -4.78
CA GLU A 99 13.27 4.77 -3.52
C GLU A 99 14.79 4.70 -3.71
N VAL A 100 15.25 4.05 -4.78
CA VAL A 100 16.68 3.95 -5.11
C VAL A 100 17.27 5.34 -5.41
N ILE A 101 16.55 6.17 -6.16
CA ILE A 101 16.98 7.55 -6.45
C ILE A 101 17.10 8.35 -5.16
N VAL A 102 16.07 8.34 -4.30
CA VAL A 102 16.08 9.06 -3.02
C VAL A 102 17.25 8.58 -2.14
N ARG A 103 17.45 7.27 -2.03
CA ARG A 103 18.55 6.67 -1.26
C ARG A 103 19.92 7.12 -1.77
N ASN A 104 20.11 7.14 -3.09
CA ASN A 104 21.36 7.54 -3.71
C ASN A 104 21.62 9.05 -3.52
N VAL A 105 20.58 9.88 -3.65
CA VAL A 105 20.66 11.33 -3.39
C VAL A 105 21.04 11.58 -1.92
N MET A 106 20.33 10.97 -0.97
CA MET A 106 20.62 11.12 0.46
C MET A 106 22.04 10.67 0.80
N ARG A 107 22.50 9.54 0.25
CA ARG A 107 23.89 9.08 0.41
C ARG A 107 24.89 10.10 -0.14
N SER A 108 24.61 10.71 -1.29
CA SER A 108 25.49 11.72 -1.88
C SER A 108 25.54 13.00 -1.04
N LEU A 109 24.42 13.44 -0.49
CA LEU A 109 24.35 14.63 0.36
C LEU A 109 25.11 14.42 1.67
N LEU A 110 24.97 13.25 2.30
CA LEU A 110 25.71 12.89 3.52
C LEU A 110 27.22 12.85 3.29
N LYS A 111 27.69 12.39 2.11
CA LYS A 111 29.12 12.40 1.76
C LYS A 111 29.67 13.81 1.55
N LYS A 112 28.91 14.69 0.89
CA LYS A 112 29.32 16.09 0.70
C LYS A 112 29.40 16.85 2.04
N GLY A 113 28.44 16.63 2.93
CA GLY A 113 28.45 17.25 4.27
C GLY A 113 29.59 16.77 5.19
N SER A 114 30.21 15.61 4.91
CA SER A 114 31.40 15.16 5.64
C SER A 114 32.70 15.74 5.09
N GLU A 115 32.74 16.16 3.81
CA GLU A 115 33.93 16.72 3.17
C GLU A 115 34.09 18.24 3.41
N GLU A 116 33.00 18.94 3.80
CA GLU A 116 33.02 20.39 4.09
C GLU A 116 33.37 20.74 5.56
N ASN A 117 33.58 19.73 6.42
CA ASN A 117 33.89 19.89 7.86
C ASN A 117 35.35 19.54 8.23
N GLU A 118 36.25 19.45 7.24
CA GLU A 118 37.69 19.20 7.40
C GLU A 118 38.51 20.38 6.85
#